data_AF-A0A6A5YTP8-F1
#
_entry.id   AF-A0A6A5YTP8-F1
#
_cell.length_a   1.000
_cell.length_b   1.000
_cell.length_c   1.000
_cell.angle_alpha   90.00
_cell.angle_beta   90.00
_cell.angle_gamma   90.00
#
_symmetry.space_group_name_H-M   'P 1'
#
loop_
_entity.id
_entity.type
_entity.pdbx_description
1 polymer ?
#
loop_
_entity_poly.entity_id
_entity_poly.type
_entity_poly.pdbx_seq_one_letter_code
_entity_poly.pdbx_strand_id
1 'polypeptide(L)'
;MSGKQVSKQDTPTTSAVTGDQATLHLILNPTSHENQQEQIPQPKFRRKPVTDPELLPSHEAFIEALKPIPIDSIIENDRKCPHCWRIYGEPDPGKDNAEDPVRLPCGHEFGEQCALSLYQLPDDVTVVLCPISFEEGSRGMELGDRLSQYLKDEASAGEQSKSVDTPTKRTSPALRVSARLKGKPPGEADSSPAENSVKKVFTRLLTDLRRPSKRPRTTLQTLGNEWYGIFQSILSPNHTLRSVYFLENGVIYDVEEITSHHHHHHHHHPGDYPYFSSFAAMGFDPWMEPMPTQSAATPALSSIQQAVASQVAQTASLGGHTAELVENEAAIMTAVGTLQQQMQVLDGLVKNEAGSAQTVEIVQSMEDLKAEMLELKSKADKVSAGIASPASSNAAPASSSMSFSAAALDLASTVSAPRRNRQDETQKRTDESIAILASALVGIHNEYRKRVPEIIQPLSSRSSSSSPPLKKQKPSTFVGSPNYDILRKQVQVHVRVHTKGLETKHYDVIQPHSYFDDYSDDEDEEQVSSDHGEASFIIMRRSICDRACCAKDSHGKSIPTEKRRHMKADIPLTIGWKDVKNVPSDCPKCRRLLFKKSRPSNNGDADGITAMHM
;
A
#
# COMPACT_ATOMS: atom_id res chain seq x y z
N MET A 1 2.93 -63.93 -66.44
CA MET A 1 3.88 -64.34 -65.40
C MET A 1 3.54 -63.48 -64.19
N SER A 2 2.78 -64.01 -63.21
CA SER A 2 3.28 -64.66 -61.98
C SER A 2 3.68 -63.61 -60.91
N GLY A 3 3.00 -63.45 -59.76
CA GLY A 3 1.77 -64.09 -59.27
C GLY A 3 1.97 -65.07 -58.11
N LYS A 4 1.86 -64.57 -56.86
CA LYS A 4 1.72 -65.24 -55.52
C LYS A 4 1.55 -64.11 -54.49
N GLN A 5 0.72 -64.06 -53.44
CA GLN A 5 -0.21 -64.95 -52.71
C GLN A 5 0.32 -65.89 -51.58
N VAL A 6 -0.18 -65.59 -50.36
CA VAL A 6 -0.61 -66.45 -49.20
C VAL A 6 0.41 -67.19 -48.31
N SER A 7 0.55 -66.72 -47.04
CA SER A 7 0.25 -67.41 -45.74
C SER A 7 0.46 -66.38 -44.58
N LYS A 8 -0.13 -66.36 -43.38
CA LYS A 8 -1.07 -67.18 -42.57
C LYS A 8 -0.50 -68.28 -41.64
N GLN A 9 -1.17 -68.47 -40.48
CA GLN A 9 -1.02 -69.48 -39.40
C GLN A 9 0.21 -69.27 -38.44
N ASP A 10 0.16 -69.54 -37.13
CA ASP A 10 -0.92 -70.04 -36.23
C ASP A 10 -0.73 -69.61 -34.75
N THR A 11 -1.76 -69.82 -33.91
CA THR A 11 -1.77 -69.64 -32.44
C THR A 11 -1.73 -70.98 -31.67
N PRO A 12 -1.13 -71.06 -30.47
CA PRO A 12 -1.40 -72.12 -29.49
C PRO A 12 -2.25 -71.65 -28.30
N THR A 13 -2.85 -72.61 -27.59
CA THR A 13 -3.97 -72.42 -26.63
C THR A 13 -3.56 -72.58 -25.16
N THR A 14 -4.42 -72.12 -24.25
CA THR A 14 -4.35 -72.27 -22.79
C THR A 14 -4.21 -73.71 -22.26
N SER A 15 -3.74 -73.81 -21.03
CA SER A 15 -3.99 -74.94 -20.13
C SER A 15 -4.11 -74.42 -18.69
N ALA A 16 -4.99 -75.02 -17.88
CA ALA A 16 -5.32 -74.55 -16.54
C ALA A 16 -4.94 -75.57 -15.45
N VAL A 17 -4.69 -75.08 -14.24
CA VAL A 17 -4.52 -75.89 -13.02
C VAL A 17 -5.33 -75.25 -11.88
N THR A 18 -5.77 -76.07 -10.93
CA THR A 18 -6.89 -75.81 -9.99
C THR A 18 -6.47 -75.74 -8.52
N GLY A 19 -7.31 -75.09 -7.70
CA GLY A 19 -7.27 -75.18 -6.23
C GLY A 19 -6.38 -74.11 -5.55
N ASP A 20 -6.65 -73.67 -4.31
CA ASP A 20 -7.76 -74.02 -3.41
C ASP A 20 -8.13 -72.84 -2.49
N GLN A 21 -9.28 -72.94 -1.81
CA GLN A 21 -9.73 -71.93 -0.84
C GLN A 21 -9.08 -72.15 0.53
N ALA A 22 -8.52 -71.10 1.13
CA ALA A 22 -8.01 -71.11 2.50
C ALA A 22 -8.47 -69.87 3.30
N THR A 23 -9.42 -70.11 4.19
CA THR A 23 -9.95 -69.29 5.30
C THR A 23 -9.14 -68.06 5.73
N LEU A 24 -9.78 -66.88 5.66
CA LEU A 24 -9.32 -65.67 6.37
C LEU A 24 -9.43 -65.84 7.89
N HIS A 25 -8.30 -65.74 8.60
CA HIS A 25 -8.27 -65.51 10.04
C HIS A 25 -7.61 -64.17 10.36
N LEU A 26 -8.39 -63.24 10.90
CA LEU A 26 -7.88 -62.00 11.48
C LEU A 26 -7.10 -62.29 12.76
N ILE A 27 -5.80 -61.98 12.76
CA ILE A 27 -4.99 -61.86 13.97
C ILE A 27 -4.36 -60.46 13.97
N LEU A 28 -4.88 -59.59 14.84
CA LEU A 28 -4.33 -58.26 15.08
C LEU A 28 -3.13 -58.39 16.03
N ASN A 29 -1.91 -58.40 15.47
CA ASN A 29 -0.69 -58.20 16.24
C ASN A 29 -0.32 -56.71 16.22
N PRO A 30 -0.36 -55.99 17.36
CA PRO A 30 0.08 -54.61 17.44
C PRO A 30 1.61 -54.53 17.49
N THR A 31 2.27 -54.58 16.33
CA THR A 31 3.70 -54.27 16.23
C THR A 31 3.91 -52.79 16.56
N SER A 32 4.80 -52.51 17.50
CA SER A 32 5.14 -51.15 17.91
C SER A 32 5.73 -50.34 16.74
N HIS A 33 5.14 -49.19 16.43
CA HIS A 33 5.73 -48.21 15.52
C HIS A 33 6.99 -47.62 16.13
N GLU A 34 8.13 -48.27 15.89
CA GLU A 34 9.45 -47.69 16.18
C GLU A 34 9.72 -46.56 15.19
N ASN A 35 10.15 -45.41 15.71
CA ASN A 35 10.02 -44.13 15.04
C ASN A 35 11.14 -43.89 14.02
N GLN A 36 11.10 -44.61 12.88
CA GLN A 36 11.98 -44.37 11.73
C GLN A 36 11.59 -43.09 10.98
N GLN A 37 11.85 -41.96 11.63
CA GLN A 37 11.82 -40.65 11.01
C GLN A 37 13.00 -40.56 10.02
N GLU A 38 12.73 -40.76 8.73
CA GLU A 38 13.74 -40.66 7.68
C GLU A 38 14.47 -39.32 7.79
N GLN A 39 15.79 -39.38 8.01
CA GLN A 39 16.61 -38.18 8.11
C GLN A 39 16.79 -37.58 6.73
N ILE A 40 15.85 -36.70 6.33
CA ILE A 40 15.96 -35.85 5.14
C ILE A 40 17.37 -35.25 5.16
N PRO A 41 18.24 -35.58 4.19
CA PRO A 41 19.66 -35.30 4.31
C PRO A 41 19.89 -33.79 4.29
N GLN A 42 20.25 -33.25 5.47
CA GLN A 42 20.48 -31.83 5.71
C GLN A 42 21.28 -31.21 4.55
N PRO A 43 20.78 -30.13 3.92
CA PRO A 43 21.33 -29.61 2.67
C PRO A 43 22.79 -29.23 2.87
N LYS A 44 23.70 -30.05 2.31
CA LYS A 44 25.14 -30.00 2.56
C LYS A 44 25.65 -28.58 2.39
N PHE A 45 26.23 -28.03 3.47
CA PHE A 45 26.69 -26.63 3.56
C PHE A 45 27.31 -26.15 2.25
N ARG A 46 26.71 -25.10 1.67
CA ARG A 46 27.13 -24.55 0.37
C ARG A 46 28.63 -24.22 0.40
N ARG A 47 29.44 -25.03 -0.29
CA ARG A 47 30.86 -24.74 -0.49
C ARG A 47 30.96 -23.38 -1.18
N LYS A 48 31.88 -22.52 -0.73
CA LYS A 48 32.15 -21.25 -1.43
C LYS A 48 32.55 -21.57 -2.87
N PRO A 49 32.05 -20.83 -3.89
CA PRO A 49 32.42 -21.08 -5.27
C PRO A 49 33.94 -20.95 -5.42
N VAL A 50 34.54 -21.89 -6.17
CA VAL A 50 35.96 -21.88 -6.47
C VAL A 50 36.23 -20.74 -7.45
N THR A 51 37.24 -19.91 -7.17
CA THR A 51 37.67 -18.84 -8.07
C THR A 51 38.34 -19.44 -9.30
N ASP A 52 37.62 -19.47 -10.41
CA ASP A 52 38.12 -20.00 -11.68
C ASP A 52 39.08 -19.00 -12.35
N PRO A 53 40.26 -19.41 -12.85
CA PRO A 53 41.13 -18.53 -13.62
C PRO A 53 40.49 -18.01 -14.92
N GLU A 54 39.51 -18.72 -15.48
CA GLU A 54 38.81 -18.33 -16.72
C GLU A 54 37.64 -17.36 -16.47
N LEU A 55 37.50 -16.85 -15.23
CA LEU A 55 36.41 -15.96 -14.83
C LEU A 55 36.43 -14.61 -15.57
N LEU A 56 35.44 -14.41 -16.45
CA LEU A 56 35.33 -13.26 -17.34
C LEU A 56 35.27 -11.92 -16.60
N PRO A 57 35.81 -10.83 -17.19
CA PRO A 57 36.06 -9.59 -16.47
C PRO A 57 34.80 -8.79 -16.13
N SER A 58 33.75 -8.95 -16.92
CA SER A 58 32.46 -8.25 -16.77
C SER A 58 31.32 -9.10 -17.34
N HIS A 59 30.09 -8.59 -17.25
CA HIS A 59 28.88 -9.28 -17.71
C HIS A 59 28.75 -9.23 -19.24
N GLU A 60 29.08 -8.09 -19.85
CA GLU A 60 28.98 -7.84 -21.29
C GLU A 60 29.94 -8.79 -22.04
N ALA A 61 31.17 -8.92 -21.52
CA ALA A 61 32.16 -9.88 -22.01
C ALA A 61 31.75 -11.36 -21.85
N PHE A 62 30.75 -11.67 -21.00
CA PHE A 62 30.15 -12.99 -20.92
C PHE A 62 29.05 -13.18 -21.98
N ILE A 63 28.22 -12.18 -22.23
CA ILE A 63 27.22 -12.22 -23.32
C ILE A 63 27.94 -12.35 -24.69
N GLU A 64 29.01 -11.58 -24.93
CA GLU A 64 29.86 -11.70 -26.14
C GLU A 64 30.59 -13.06 -26.26
N ALA A 65 30.70 -13.82 -25.16
CA ALA A 65 31.30 -15.15 -25.15
C ALA A 65 30.28 -16.26 -25.43
N LEU A 66 28.98 -16.00 -25.33
CA LEU A 66 27.94 -16.93 -25.76
C LEU A 66 27.97 -17.05 -27.28
N LYS A 67 28.37 -18.22 -27.77
CA LYS A 67 28.46 -18.53 -29.21
C LYS A 67 27.73 -19.83 -29.48
N PRO A 68 26.84 -19.88 -30.48
CA PRO A 68 26.23 -21.12 -30.94
C PRO A 68 27.30 -22.16 -31.28
N ILE A 69 27.08 -23.40 -30.84
CA ILE A 69 27.88 -24.56 -31.20
C ILE A 69 27.03 -25.52 -32.04
N PRO A 70 27.61 -26.25 -33.01
CA PRO A 70 26.84 -27.24 -33.76
C PRO A 70 26.25 -28.30 -32.83
N ILE A 71 24.96 -28.64 -32.99
CA ILE A 71 24.26 -29.65 -32.18
C ILE A 71 25.00 -31.00 -32.22
N ASP A 72 25.66 -31.33 -33.33
CA ASP A 72 26.49 -32.55 -33.47
C ASP A 72 27.81 -32.54 -32.70
N SER A 73 28.19 -31.41 -32.09
CA SER A 73 29.29 -31.35 -31.12
C SER A 73 28.86 -31.66 -29.68
N ILE A 74 27.57 -31.95 -29.46
CA ILE A 74 26.98 -32.25 -28.16
C ILE A 74 26.65 -33.74 -28.08
N ILE A 75 27.04 -34.35 -26.94
CA ILE A 75 26.72 -35.74 -26.60
C ILE A 75 25.20 -35.93 -26.63
N GLU A 76 24.73 -36.99 -27.29
CA GLU A 76 23.31 -37.24 -27.57
C GLU A 76 22.39 -37.10 -26.33
N ASN A 77 22.84 -37.57 -25.17
CA ASN A 77 22.10 -37.47 -23.90
C ASN A 77 22.05 -36.05 -23.29
N ASP A 78 22.99 -35.15 -23.64
CA ASP A 78 23.04 -33.75 -23.20
C ASP A 78 22.45 -32.78 -24.26
N ARG A 79 21.84 -33.27 -25.35
CA ARG A 79 21.18 -32.45 -26.40
C ARG A 79 19.88 -31.75 -25.94
N LYS A 80 19.74 -31.47 -24.65
CA LYS A 80 18.58 -30.79 -24.05
C LYS A 80 19.02 -29.59 -23.22
N CYS A 81 18.25 -28.51 -23.26
CA CYS A 81 18.52 -27.36 -22.42
C CYS A 81 18.28 -27.69 -20.94
N PRO A 82 19.26 -27.50 -20.02
CA PRO A 82 19.05 -27.72 -18.59
C PRO A 82 18.19 -26.63 -17.91
N HIS A 83 17.63 -25.69 -18.67
CA HIS A 83 16.66 -24.70 -18.20
C HIS A 83 15.22 -25.03 -18.64
N CYS A 84 14.95 -25.02 -19.96
CA CYS A 84 13.60 -25.28 -20.52
C CYS A 84 13.33 -26.74 -20.88
N TRP A 85 14.31 -27.65 -20.76
CA TRP A 85 14.22 -29.09 -21.07
C TRP A 85 13.90 -29.48 -22.53
N ARG A 86 13.68 -28.51 -23.44
CA ARG A 86 13.58 -28.71 -24.89
C ARG A 86 14.86 -29.30 -25.49
N ILE A 87 14.71 -29.98 -26.63
CA ILE A 87 15.81 -30.50 -27.45
C ILE A 87 16.34 -29.38 -28.35
N TYR A 88 17.66 -29.28 -28.52
CA TYR A 88 18.27 -28.24 -29.35
C TYR A 88 17.92 -28.42 -30.83
N GLY A 89 17.56 -27.32 -31.50
CA GLY A 89 17.14 -27.32 -32.90
C GLY A 89 15.75 -27.91 -33.19
N GLU A 90 15.01 -28.38 -32.18
CA GLU A 90 13.62 -28.85 -32.34
C GLU A 90 12.64 -27.75 -31.86
N PRO A 91 11.79 -27.19 -32.74
CA PRO A 91 10.74 -26.24 -32.34
C PRO A 91 9.52 -26.96 -31.74
N ASP A 92 8.77 -26.27 -30.89
CA ASP A 92 7.48 -26.79 -30.40
C ASP A 92 6.47 -26.89 -31.56
N PRO A 93 5.51 -27.85 -31.54
CA PRO A 93 4.52 -28.02 -32.60
C PRO A 93 3.69 -26.75 -32.90
N GLY A 94 4.05 -26.03 -33.96
CA GLY A 94 3.36 -24.82 -34.43
C GLY A 94 3.94 -23.49 -33.92
N LYS A 95 5.00 -23.51 -33.11
CA LYS A 95 5.79 -22.31 -32.76
C LYS A 95 7.12 -22.33 -33.53
N ASP A 96 7.72 -21.17 -33.78
CA ASP A 96 9.05 -21.05 -34.41
C ASP A 96 10.08 -20.66 -33.34
N ASN A 97 10.32 -21.59 -32.41
CA ASN A 97 11.07 -21.36 -31.16
C ASN A 97 12.18 -22.40 -30.92
N ALA A 98 12.75 -22.96 -31.99
CA ALA A 98 13.91 -23.83 -31.90
C ALA A 98 15.12 -23.06 -31.34
N GLU A 99 15.70 -23.54 -30.24
CA GLU A 99 16.90 -22.94 -29.65
C GLU A 99 18.17 -23.64 -30.15
N ASP A 100 19.09 -22.87 -30.75
CA ASP A 100 20.47 -23.30 -30.97
C ASP A 100 21.22 -23.37 -29.62
N PRO A 101 22.16 -24.32 -29.43
CA PRO A 101 22.87 -24.45 -28.17
C PRO A 101 24.09 -23.54 -28.09
N VAL A 102 24.25 -22.85 -26.96
CA VAL A 102 25.44 -22.07 -26.59
C VAL A 102 26.18 -22.75 -25.44
N ARG A 103 27.53 -22.72 -25.45
CA ARG A 103 28.35 -23.26 -24.36
C ARG A 103 28.86 -22.14 -23.44
N LEU A 104 28.53 -22.23 -22.16
CA LEU A 104 29.02 -21.33 -21.12
C LEU A 104 30.53 -21.55 -20.86
N PRO A 105 31.28 -20.56 -20.33
CA PRO A 105 32.70 -20.71 -19.97
C PRO A 105 33.00 -21.91 -19.06
N CYS A 106 32.06 -22.31 -18.20
CA CYS A 106 32.21 -23.48 -17.33
C CYS A 106 32.02 -24.84 -18.04
N GLY A 107 31.91 -24.84 -19.38
CA GLY A 107 31.77 -26.01 -20.24
C GLY A 107 30.34 -26.49 -20.51
N HIS A 108 29.33 -25.96 -19.82
CA HIS A 108 27.95 -26.44 -19.90
C HIS A 108 27.13 -25.77 -21.01
N GLU A 109 26.30 -26.56 -21.68
CA GLU A 109 25.40 -26.18 -22.77
C GLU A 109 24.04 -25.69 -22.25
N PHE A 110 23.53 -24.62 -22.85
CA PHE A 110 22.19 -24.05 -22.67
C PHE A 110 21.64 -23.69 -24.06
N GLY A 111 20.32 -23.48 -24.20
CA GLY A 111 19.78 -22.88 -25.42
C GLY A 111 20.11 -21.39 -25.45
N GLU A 112 20.31 -20.81 -26.63
CA GLU A 112 20.71 -19.40 -26.77
C GLU A 112 19.72 -18.45 -26.10
N GLN A 113 18.42 -18.62 -26.37
CA GLN A 113 17.38 -17.76 -25.81
C GLN A 113 17.20 -18.00 -24.30
N CYS A 114 17.32 -19.25 -23.84
CA CYS A 114 17.40 -19.57 -22.41
C CYS A 114 18.62 -18.94 -21.72
N ALA A 115 19.78 -18.90 -22.37
CA ALA A 115 20.99 -18.30 -21.81
C ALA A 115 20.89 -16.77 -21.79
N LEU A 116 20.38 -16.15 -22.85
CA LEU A 116 20.10 -14.72 -22.87
C LEU A 116 19.04 -14.35 -21.82
N SER A 117 17.90 -15.04 -21.77
CA SER A 117 16.86 -14.79 -20.74
C SER A 117 17.38 -14.94 -19.30
N LEU A 118 18.22 -15.95 -19.02
CA LEU A 118 18.80 -16.16 -17.69
C LEU A 118 19.86 -15.12 -17.30
N TYR A 119 20.64 -14.60 -18.26
CA TYR A 119 21.85 -13.84 -17.96
C TYR A 119 21.86 -12.40 -18.48
N GLN A 120 21.08 -12.03 -19.49
CA GLN A 120 21.03 -10.67 -20.01
C GLN A 120 20.50 -9.72 -18.94
N LEU A 121 21.17 -8.58 -18.75
CA LEU A 121 20.60 -7.47 -18.02
C LEU A 121 19.49 -6.87 -18.90
N PRO A 122 18.25 -6.70 -18.41
CA PRO A 122 17.23 -5.98 -19.17
C PRO A 122 17.66 -4.51 -19.32
N ASP A 123 17.10 -3.84 -20.34
CA ASP A 123 17.45 -2.46 -20.67
C ASP A 123 17.18 -1.50 -19.49
N ASP A 124 18.04 -0.49 -19.32
CA ASP A 124 17.91 0.56 -18.29
C ASP A 124 16.71 1.50 -18.60
N VAL A 125 15.49 1.03 -18.35
CA VAL A 125 14.25 1.77 -18.60
C VAL A 125 14.22 3.05 -17.76
N THR A 126 14.47 4.18 -18.43
CA THR A 126 14.49 5.51 -17.83
C THR A 126 13.25 6.30 -18.21
N VAL A 127 12.41 6.62 -17.23
CA VAL A 127 11.23 7.49 -17.40
C VAL A 127 11.65 8.95 -17.21
N VAL A 128 11.39 9.79 -18.22
CA VAL A 128 11.56 11.24 -18.14
C VAL A 128 10.42 11.86 -17.33
N LEU A 129 10.75 12.73 -16.38
CA LEU A 129 9.79 13.39 -15.49
C LEU A 129 9.46 14.78 -16.03
N CYS A 130 8.27 14.92 -16.60
CA CYS A 130 7.86 16.09 -17.36
C CYS A 130 7.25 17.18 -16.46
N PRO A 131 7.81 18.41 -16.40
CA PRO A 131 7.21 19.51 -15.65
C PRO A 131 5.75 19.75 -16.07
N ILE A 132 4.88 20.09 -15.10
CA ILE A 132 3.46 20.40 -15.35
C ILE A 132 3.31 21.48 -16.45
N SER A 133 2.53 21.16 -17.47
CA SER A 133 2.23 22.01 -18.63
C SER A 133 0.79 22.54 -18.53
N PHE A 134 0.48 23.58 -19.28
CA PHE A 134 -0.86 24.18 -19.38
C PHE A 134 -1.27 24.36 -20.85
N GLU A 135 -0.76 23.47 -21.71
CA GLU A 135 -1.13 23.37 -23.12
C GLU A 135 -2.44 22.58 -23.30
N GLU A 136 -3.06 22.68 -24.47
CA GLU A 136 -4.33 21.99 -24.75
C GLU A 136 -4.15 20.46 -24.68
N GLY A 137 -4.88 19.82 -23.77
CA GLY A 137 -4.79 18.38 -23.50
C GLY A 137 -3.77 17.96 -22.44
N SER A 138 -3.06 18.89 -21.78
CA SER A 138 -2.17 18.56 -20.66
C SER A 138 -2.95 18.26 -19.36
N ARG A 139 -2.35 17.46 -18.46
CA ARG A 139 -2.91 17.20 -17.13
C ARG A 139 -2.96 18.45 -16.27
N GLY A 140 -1.97 19.35 -16.40
CA GLY A 140 -1.99 20.63 -15.69
C GLY A 140 -3.09 21.58 -16.18
N MET A 141 -3.45 21.53 -17.46
CA MET A 141 -4.59 22.24 -18.02
C MET A 141 -5.91 21.67 -17.47
N GLU A 142 -6.07 20.34 -17.45
CA GLU A 142 -7.27 19.68 -16.88
C GLU A 142 -7.42 19.97 -15.38
N LEU A 143 -6.35 19.82 -14.58
CA LEU A 143 -6.36 20.11 -13.15
C LEU A 143 -6.62 21.60 -12.89
N GLY A 144 -6.06 22.49 -13.70
CA GLY A 144 -6.33 23.93 -13.64
C GLY A 144 -7.80 24.27 -13.91
N ASP A 145 -8.42 23.63 -14.90
CA ASP A 145 -9.84 23.84 -15.24
C ASP A 145 -10.78 23.31 -14.14
N ARG A 146 -10.52 22.10 -13.64
CA ARG A 146 -11.23 21.52 -12.48
C ARG A 146 -11.19 22.44 -11.26
N LEU A 147 -10.01 22.95 -10.91
CA LEU A 147 -9.83 23.89 -9.81
C LEU A 147 -10.53 25.23 -10.08
N SER A 148 -10.52 25.71 -11.32
CA SER A 148 -11.24 26.93 -11.73
C SER A 148 -12.75 26.76 -11.63
N GLN A 149 -13.31 25.63 -12.07
CA GLN A 149 -14.73 25.35 -12.01
C GLN A 149 -15.22 25.25 -10.56
N TYR A 150 -14.51 24.54 -9.70
CA TYR A 150 -14.83 24.44 -8.27
C TYR A 150 -14.92 25.81 -7.57
N LEU A 151 -14.07 26.77 -7.95
CA LEU A 151 -14.13 28.14 -7.43
C LEU A 151 -15.38 28.90 -7.89
N LYS A 152 -15.87 28.66 -9.11
CA LYS A 152 -17.15 29.21 -9.61
C LYS A 152 -18.33 28.60 -8.85
N ASP A 153 -18.28 27.29 -8.62
CA ASP A 153 -19.35 26.54 -7.95
C ASP A 153 -19.50 26.97 -6.48
N GLU A 154 -18.40 27.01 -5.71
CA GLU A 154 -18.41 27.52 -4.32
C GLU A 154 -18.80 29.01 -4.24
N ALA A 155 -18.45 29.83 -5.24
CA ALA A 155 -18.90 31.23 -5.30
C ALA A 155 -20.42 31.33 -5.47
N SER A 156 -21.01 30.58 -6.41
CA SER A 156 -22.46 30.59 -6.65
C SER A 156 -23.27 30.07 -5.45
N ALA A 157 -22.77 29.03 -4.76
CA ALA A 157 -23.36 28.53 -3.52
C ALA A 157 -23.29 29.58 -2.39
N GLY A 158 -22.24 30.41 -2.38
CA GLY A 158 -22.07 31.57 -1.49
C GLY A 158 -23.00 32.76 -1.76
N GLU A 159 -23.76 32.74 -2.85
CA GLU A 159 -24.80 33.74 -3.17
C GLU A 159 -26.20 33.19 -2.87
N GLN A 160 -26.51 31.97 -3.30
CA GLN A 160 -27.81 31.30 -3.03
C GLN A 160 -28.10 31.18 -1.53
N SER A 161 -27.07 31.04 -0.70
CA SER A 161 -27.19 30.96 0.76
C SER A 161 -27.51 32.30 1.45
N LYS A 162 -27.47 33.43 0.73
CA LYS A 162 -27.79 34.77 1.27
C LYS A 162 -29.22 35.24 0.96
N SER A 163 -29.91 34.61 0.01
CA SER A 163 -31.27 35.02 -0.39
C SER A 163 -32.39 34.42 0.48
N VAL A 164 -32.05 33.60 1.48
CA VAL A 164 -33.01 32.87 2.33
C VAL A 164 -32.94 33.30 3.81
N ASP A 165 -32.43 34.52 4.09
CA ASP A 165 -32.50 35.15 5.41
C ASP A 165 -33.92 35.67 5.71
N THR A 166 -34.85 34.76 6.02
CA THR A 166 -36.01 35.11 6.84
C THR A 166 -35.52 35.35 8.28
N PRO A 167 -35.82 36.50 8.92
CA PRO A 167 -35.11 37.00 10.10
C PRO A 167 -35.41 36.23 11.40
N THR A 168 -34.98 34.98 11.46
CA THR A 168 -35.22 34.05 12.55
C THR A 168 -34.03 34.06 13.51
N LYS A 169 -34.17 34.71 14.67
CA LYS A 169 -33.10 34.85 15.68
C LYS A 169 -32.59 33.48 16.18
N ARG A 170 -31.54 32.94 15.55
CA ARG A 170 -30.69 31.88 16.11
C ARG A 170 -29.21 32.23 15.97
N THR A 171 -28.60 32.53 17.10
CA THR A 171 -27.17 32.82 17.24
C THR A 171 -26.35 31.52 17.15
N SER A 172 -26.03 31.09 15.93
CA SER A 172 -25.13 29.96 15.71
C SER A 172 -23.71 30.25 16.24
N PRO A 173 -23.06 29.33 16.98
CA PRO A 173 -21.74 29.55 17.53
C PRO A 173 -20.67 29.56 16.44
N ALA A 174 -20.07 30.73 16.18
CA ALA A 174 -19.08 30.89 15.14
C ALA A 174 -17.76 30.15 15.45
N LEU A 175 -17.20 29.48 14.43
CA LEU A 175 -15.89 28.81 14.47
C LEU A 175 -14.74 29.82 14.68
N ARG A 176 -14.43 30.15 15.93
CA ARG A 176 -13.25 30.95 16.32
C ARG A 176 -11.94 30.15 16.20
N VAL A 177 -11.61 29.70 14.99
CA VAL A 177 -10.34 29.01 14.67
C VAL A 177 -9.46 29.93 13.80
N SER A 178 -9.12 31.12 14.32
CA SER A 178 -8.25 32.11 13.64
C SER A 178 -7.74 33.20 14.61
N ALA A 179 -6.82 32.88 15.54
CA ALA A 179 -6.14 33.91 16.36
C ALA A 179 -4.88 33.46 17.15
N ARG A 180 -4.01 32.53 16.68
CA ARG A 180 -2.72 32.28 17.38
C ARG A 180 -1.56 31.62 16.59
N LEU A 181 -1.33 32.00 15.35
CA LEU A 181 -0.01 31.80 14.72
C LEU A 181 0.89 32.99 15.08
N LYS A 182 1.92 32.74 15.91
CA LYS A 182 2.91 33.75 16.32
C LYS A 182 4.14 33.66 15.41
N GLY A 183 4.54 34.80 14.84
CA GLY A 183 5.74 34.92 14.01
C GLY A 183 5.49 34.56 12.54
N LYS A 184 5.14 35.57 11.72
CA LYS A 184 5.26 35.47 10.26
C LYS A 184 6.76 35.40 9.92
N PRO A 185 7.24 34.46 9.09
CA PRO A 185 8.65 34.38 8.74
C PRO A 185 9.08 35.62 7.94
N PRO A 186 10.23 36.24 8.24
CA PRO A 186 10.72 37.40 7.51
C PRO A 186 11.12 36.99 6.07
N GLY A 187 10.39 37.50 5.09
CA GLY A 187 10.61 37.21 3.66
C GLY A 187 9.38 36.70 2.91
N GLU A 188 8.34 36.24 3.62
CA GLU A 188 7.06 35.90 2.99
C GLU A 188 6.33 37.18 2.56
N ALA A 189 6.37 37.50 1.26
CA ALA A 189 5.64 38.63 0.68
C ALA A 189 4.13 38.52 0.98
N ASP A 190 3.44 39.64 1.17
CA ASP A 190 2.01 39.62 1.48
C ASP A 190 1.20 39.13 0.28
N SER A 191 0.77 37.86 0.35
CA SER A 191 -0.12 37.21 -0.61
C SER A 191 -1.40 38.03 -0.78
N SER A 192 -1.90 38.11 -2.02
CA SER A 192 -3.00 39.03 -2.30
C SER A 192 -4.29 38.61 -1.55
N PRO A 193 -5.20 39.55 -1.19
CA PRO A 193 -6.46 39.20 -0.54
C PRO A 193 -7.30 38.19 -1.34
N ALA A 194 -7.22 38.25 -2.67
CA ALA A 194 -7.86 37.28 -3.57
C ALA A 194 -7.22 35.88 -3.47
N GLU A 195 -5.89 35.80 -3.49
CA GLU A 195 -5.12 34.56 -3.35
C GLU A 195 -5.38 33.87 -2.01
N ASN A 196 -5.43 34.65 -0.92
CA ASN A 196 -5.81 34.13 0.41
C ASN A 196 -7.26 33.61 0.45
N SER A 197 -8.16 34.17 -0.35
CA SER A 197 -9.52 33.64 -0.53
C SER A 197 -9.52 32.28 -1.25
N VAL A 198 -8.79 32.18 -2.39
CA VAL A 198 -8.64 30.91 -3.13
C VAL A 198 -7.98 29.83 -2.26
N LYS A 199 -6.89 30.18 -1.55
CA LYS A 199 -6.21 29.30 -0.61
C LYS A 199 -7.16 28.76 0.46
N LYS A 200 -8.05 29.59 1.00
CA LYS A 200 -9.07 29.18 1.98
C LYS A 200 -10.09 28.20 1.39
N VAL A 201 -10.49 28.36 0.12
CA VAL A 201 -11.41 27.44 -0.57
C VAL A 201 -10.72 26.10 -0.85
N PHE A 202 -9.46 26.07 -1.29
CA PHE A 202 -8.72 24.81 -1.47
C PHE A 202 -8.39 24.13 -0.14
N THR A 203 -8.10 24.87 0.94
CA THR A 203 -8.00 24.32 2.30
C THR A 203 -9.30 23.62 2.73
N ARG A 204 -10.47 24.16 2.36
CA ARG A 204 -11.77 23.52 2.62
C ARG A 204 -11.90 22.20 1.85
N LEU A 205 -11.66 22.21 0.53
CA LEU A 205 -11.72 21.03 -0.34
C LEU A 205 -10.86 19.87 0.20
N LEU A 206 -9.62 20.16 0.61
CA LEU A 206 -8.71 19.16 1.18
C LEU A 206 -9.11 18.71 2.60
N THR A 207 -9.77 19.57 3.38
CA THR A 207 -10.34 19.20 4.70
C THR A 207 -11.53 18.25 4.53
N ASP A 208 -12.38 18.49 3.52
CA ASP A 208 -13.52 17.63 3.19
C ASP A 208 -13.06 16.30 2.56
N LEU A 209 -11.98 16.29 1.77
CA LEU A 209 -11.32 15.07 1.25
C LEU A 209 -10.85 14.13 2.37
N ARG A 210 -10.32 14.69 3.48
CA ARG A 210 -9.92 13.92 4.66
C ARG A 210 -11.10 13.43 5.51
N ARG A 211 -12.29 14.03 5.36
CA ARG A 211 -13.50 13.72 6.15
C ARG A 211 -14.66 13.35 5.21
N PRO A 212 -14.55 12.23 4.47
CA PRO A 212 -15.48 11.86 3.40
C PRO A 212 -16.93 11.64 3.86
N SER A 213 -17.20 11.49 5.16
CA SER A 213 -18.52 11.25 5.76
C SER A 213 -19.55 12.40 5.62
N LYS A 214 -19.26 13.44 4.84
CA LYS A 214 -20.20 14.55 4.59
C LYS A 214 -20.42 14.88 3.11
N ARG A 215 -19.37 14.89 2.28
CA ARG A 215 -19.43 15.27 0.86
C ARG A 215 -18.37 14.54 -0.01
N PRO A 216 -18.41 13.20 -0.11
CA PRO A 216 -17.38 12.47 -0.85
C PRO A 216 -17.54 12.71 -2.37
N ARG A 217 -18.79 12.67 -2.87
CA ARG A 217 -19.11 12.84 -4.30
C ARG A 217 -18.61 14.17 -4.89
N THR A 218 -18.81 15.31 -4.22
CA THR A 218 -18.37 16.62 -4.76
C THR A 218 -16.85 16.73 -4.86
N THR A 219 -16.13 16.16 -3.89
CA THR A 219 -14.66 16.19 -3.85
C THR A 219 -14.07 15.30 -4.95
N LEU A 220 -14.62 14.09 -5.12
CA LEU A 220 -14.25 13.16 -6.18
C LEU A 220 -14.59 13.71 -7.57
N GLN A 221 -15.78 14.29 -7.74
CA GLN A 221 -16.22 14.92 -8.99
C GLN A 221 -15.33 16.12 -9.37
N THR A 222 -14.95 16.94 -8.40
CA THR A 222 -14.04 18.08 -8.60
C THR A 222 -12.68 17.60 -9.10
N LEU A 223 -12.01 16.76 -8.31
CA LEU A 223 -10.60 16.43 -8.53
C LEU A 223 -10.41 15.33 -9.58
N GLY A 224 -11.43 14.51 -9.84
CA GLY A 224 -11.33 13.32 -10.66
C GLY A 224 -10.71 12.14 -9.90
N ASN A 225 -10.93 10.94 -10.43
CA ASN A 225 -10.50 9.69 -9.78
C ASN A 225 -8.96 9.60 -9.65
N GLU A 226 -8.22 10.09 -10.65
CA GLU A 226 -6.75 10.14 -10.65
C GLU A 226 -6.20 10.89 -9.43
N TRP A 227 -6.56 12.17 -9.32
CA TRP A 227 -6.02 13.09 -8.32
C TRP A 227 -6.52 12.80 -6.91
N TYR A 228 -7.74 12.29 -6.76
CA TYR A 228 -8.33 11.99 -5.46
C TYR A 228 -7.48 10.99 -4.64
N GLY A 229 -7.08 9.87 -5.25
CA GLY A 229 -6.22 8.87 -4.58
C GLY A 229 -4.83 9.41 -4.24
N ILE A 230 -4.25 10.19 -5.15
CA ILE A 230 -2.95 10.87 -4.96
C ILE A 230 -3.00 11.80 -3.74
N PHE A 231 -4.04 12.64 -3.63
CA PHE A 231 -4.19 13.55 -2.48
C PHE A 231 -4.48 12.82 -1.16
N GLN A 232 -5.19 11.68 -1.17
CA GLN A 232 -5.32 10.85 0.02
C GLN A 232 -3.98 10.30 0.50
N SER A 233 -3.12 9.83 -0.41
CA SER A 233 -1.76 9.35 -0.08
C SER A 233 -0.88 10.48 0.48
N ILE A 234 -0.91 11.66 -0.16
CA ILE A 234 -0.15 12.85 0.27
C ILE A 234 -0.59 13.33 1.67
N LEU A 235 -1.89 13.29 1.99
CA LEU A 235 -2.44 13.73 3.28
C LEU A 235 -2.50 12.61 4.35
N SER A 236 -1.80 11.50 4.15
CA SER A 236 -1.68 10.43 5.14
C SER A 236 -1.12 10.94 6.48
N PRO A 237 -1.69 10.53 7.64
CA PRO A 237 -1.22 10.97 8.96
C PRO A 237 0.15 10.40 9.36
N ASN A 238 0.72 9.49 8.56
CA ASN A 238 1.96 8.77 8.85
C ASN A 238 3.24 9.57 8.49
N HIS A 239 3.10 10.80 7.99
CA HIS A 239 4.21 11.72 7.73
C HIS A 239 3.77 13.18 7.87
N THR A 240 4.73 14.11 7.91
CA THR A 240 4.45 15.54 7.75
C THR A 240 4.89 15.97 6.35
N LEU A 241 3.98 16.51 5.54
CA LEU A 241 4.31 17.05 4.22
C LEU A 241 5.25 18.26 4.37
N ARG A 242 6.26 18.36 3.51
CA ARG A 242 7.20 19.49 3.44
C ARG A 242 7.09 20.28 2.14
N SER A 243 6.92 19.59 1.01
CA SER A 243 6.54 20.22 -0.27
C SER A 243 5.90 19.21 -1.21
N VAL A 244 5.28 19.70 -2.29
CA VAL A 244 4.70 18.88 -3.35
C VAL A 244 4.96 19.58 -4.69
N TYR A 245 5.28 18.79 -5.71
CA TYR A 245 5.56 19.20 -7.08
C TYR A 245 4.73 18.35 -8.02
N PHE A 246 4.01 19.01 -8.94
CA PHE A 246 3.12 18.36 -9.90
C PHE A 246 3.83 18.26 -11.24
N LEU A 247 3.60 17.16 -11.96
CA LEU A 247 4.21 16.81 -13.24
C LEU A 247 3.13 16.32 -14.21
N GLU A 248 3.40 16.33 -15.51
CA GLU A 248 2.47 15.77 -16.51
C GLU A 248 2.34 14.24 -16.42
N ASN A 249 3.34 13.58 -15.85
CA ASN A 249 3.36 12.13 -15.63
C ASN A 249 3.63 11.75 -14.16
N GLY A 250 3.27 12.61 -13.19
CA GLY A 250 3.45 12.25 -11.79
C GLY A 250 3.20 13.34 -10.75
N VAL A 251 3.47 12.99 -9.50
CA VAL A 251 3.60 13.91 -8.36
C VAL A 251 4.80 13.50 -7.52
N ILE A 252 5.64 14.47 -7.18
CA ILE A 252 6.76 14.30 -6.24
C ILE A 252 6.42 15.04 -4.96
N TYR A 253 6.57 14.41 -3.79
CA TYR A 253 6.30 15.06 -2.51
C TYR A 253 7.36 14.73 -1.45
N ASP A 254 7.88 15.79 -0.84
CA ASP A 254 8.90 15.72 0.20
C ASP A 254 8.21 15.60 1.55
N VAL A 255 8.60 14.61 2.35
CA VAL A 255 8.00 14.34 3.67
C VAL A 255 9.04 14.18 4.77
N GLU A 256 8.66 14.58 5.97
CA GLU A 256 9.33 14.17 7.20
C GLU A 256 8.68 12.90 7.73
N GLU A 257 9.46 11.82 7.77
CA GLU A 257 9.07 10.57 8.42
C GLU A 257 8.90 10.78 9.93
N ILE A 258 7.79 10.33 10.50
CA ILE A 258 7.57 10.37 11.94
C ILE A 258 8.39 9.23 12.57
N THR A 259 9.64 9.53 12.93
CA THR A 259 10.51 8.60 13.66
C THR A 259 9.91 8.32 15.04
N SER A 260 9.17 7.22 15.16
CA SER A 260 8.56 6.76 16.40
C SER A 260 9.63 6.25 17.37
N HIS A 261 10.29 7.17 18.08
CA HIS A 261 11.39 6.95 19.04
C HIS A 261 11.06 6.03 20.25
N HIS A 262 9.96 5.26 20.20
CA HIS A 262 9.52 4.29 21.20
C HIS A 262 9.28 2.88 20.65
N HIS A 263 9.50 2.63 19.35
CA HIS A 263 9.83 1.28 18.91
C HIS A 263 11.35 1.11 19.01
N HIS A 264 11.77 0.33 20.02
CA HIS A 264 13.16 -0.11 20.15
C HIS A 264 13.62 -0.88 18.90
N HIS A 265 14.94 -0.99 18.73
CA HIS A 265 15.60 -1.64 17.61
C HIS A 265 15.38 -3.17 17.56
N HIS A 266 14.14 -3.60 17.35
CA HIS A 266 13.90 -4.81 16.58
C HIS A 266 14.41 -4.54 15.17
N HIS A 267 15.38 -5.34 14.74
CA HIS A 267 15.80 -5.38 13.34
C HIS A 267 14.70 -6.05 12.53
N HIS A 268 13.67 -5.29 12.18
CA HIS A 268 12.71 -5.69 11.15
C HIS A 268 13.49 -6.06 9.89
N HIS A 269 13.21 -7.23 9.32
CA HIS A 269 13.73 -7.56 8.00
C HIS A 269 13.10 -6.58 6.97
N PRO A 270 13.78 -6.27 5.87
CA PRO A 270 13.34 -5.25 4.90
C PRO A 270 12.13 -5.67 4.03
N GLY A 271 11.20 -6.44 4.60
CA GLY A 271 9.86 -6.73 4.07
C GLY A 271 8.74 -6.65 5.12
N ASP A 272 9.05 -6.49 6.42
CA ASP A 272 8.06 -6.47 7.51
C ASP A 272 7.49 -5.07 7.77
N TYR A 273 6.76 -4.50 6.81
CA TYR A 273 5.95 -3.30 6.99
C TYR A 273 4.44 -3.64 6.98
N PRO A 274 3.59 -2.89 7.71
CA PRO A 274 2.15 -3.13 7.68
C PRO A 274 1.62 -2.81 6.28
N TYR A 275 1.05 -3.83 5.62
CA TYR A 275 0.46 -3.74 4.28
C TYR A 275 -0.24 -2.41 4.06
N PHE A 276 0.20 -1.66 3.03
CA PHE A 276 -0.67 -0.66 2.43
C PHE A 276 -1.90 -1.40 1.89
N SER A 277 -3.05 -1.17 2.54
CA SER A 277 -4.33 -1.70 2.04
C SER A 277 -4.56 -1.10 0.66
N SER A 278 -4.47 -1.95 -0.38
CA SER A 278 -4.63 -1.51 -1.76
C SER A 278 -6.10 -1.23 -2.03
N PHE A 279 -6.52 0.01 -1.74
CA PHE A 279 -7.81 0.56 -2.17
C PHE A 279 -7.92 0.66 -3.70
N ALA A 280 -6.83 0.46 -4.44
CA ALA A 280 -6.87 0.25 -5.90
C ALA A 280 -7.26 -1.20 -6.29
N ALA A 281 -6.97 -2.20 -5.44
CA ALA A 281 -7.41 -3.58 -5.63
C ALA A 281 -8.83 -3.83 -5.08
N MET A 282 -9.19 -3.17 -3.97
CA MET A 282 -10.59 -3.10 -3.51
C MET A 282 -11.35 -2.06 -4.33
N GLY A 283 -11.65 -2.40 -5.59
CA GLY A 283 -12.45 -1.59 -6.51
C GLY A 283 -13.81 -1.26 -5.90
N PHE A 284 -13.94 -0.03 -5.38
CA PHE A 284 -15.15 0.43 -4.69
C PHE A 284 -16.21 0.84 -5.73
N ASP A 285 -16.79 -0.16 -6.41
CA ASP A 285 -17.92 0.05 -7.31
C ASP A 285 -19.17 0.37 -6.47
N PRO A 286 -19.76 1.58 -6.59
CA PRO A 286 -20.96 1.96 -5.85
C PRO A 286 -22.23 1.24 -6.33
N TRP A 287 -22.13 0.25 -7.23
CA TRP A 287 -23.25 -0.52 -7.78
C TRP A 287 -23.24 -2.02 -7.46
N MET A 288 -22.24 -2.57 -6.76
CA MET A 288 -22.28 -3.96 -6.30
C MET A 288 -22.93 -4.12 -4.92
N GLU A 289 -23.88 -5.05 -4.80
CA GLU A 289 -24.46 -5.46 -3.53
C GLU A 289 -23.45 -6.27 -2.70
N PRO A 290 -23.40 -6.11 -1.36
CA PRO A 290 -22.41 -6.78 -0.53
C PRO A 290 -22.71 -8.28 -0.35
N MET A 291 -21.76 -9.13 -0.74
CA MET A 291 -21.75 -10.55 -0.38
C MET A 291 -21.70 -10.74 1.15
N PRO A 292 -22.44 -11.71 1.73
CA PRO A 292 -22.51 -11.88 3.18
C PRO A 292 -21.21 -12.46 3.77
N THR A 293 -20.46 -11.63 4.49
CA THR A 293 -19.24 -12.06 5.20
C THR A 293 -19.57 -12.86 6.46
N GLN A 294 -19.06 -14.09 6.59
CA GLN A 294 -19.19 -14.88 7.82
C GLN A 294 -18.33 -14.28 8.94
N SER A 295 -18.83 -14.32 10.19
CA SER A 295 -18.26 -13.55 11.31
C SER A 295 -17.03 -14.22 11.95
N ALA A 296 -15.95 -13.46 12.10
CA ALA A 296 -14.72 -13.86 12.77
C ALA A 296 -14.54 -13.23 14.18
N ALA A 297 -15.63 -12.79 14.82
CA ALA A 297 -15.59 -12.00 16.06
C ALA A 297 -15.22 -12.78 17.35
N THR A 298 -15.12 -14.11 17.29
CA THR A 298 -15.09 -15.01 18.45
C THR A 298 -13.92 -14.85 19.45
N PRO A 299 -12.65 -14.65 19.04
CA PRO A 299 -11.51 -14.77 19.97
C PRO A 299 -11.32 -13.58 20.92
N ALA A 300 -11.95 -12.42 20.66
CA ALA A 300 -11.83 -11.25 21.52
C ALA A 300 -12.66 -11.35 22.81
N LEU A 301 -13.80 -12.06 22.76
CA LEU A 301 -14.74 -12.17 23.88
C LEU A 301 -14.20 -13.06 25.02
N SER A 302 -13.52 -14.16 24.70
CA SER A 302 -13.00 -15.10 25.70
C SER A 302 -11.92 -14.47 26.59
N SER A 303 -11.08 -13.59 26.04
CA SER A 303 -10.07 -12.84 26.80
C SER A 303 -10.69 -11.92 27.86
N ILE A 304 -11.78 -11.23 27.52
CA ILE A 304 -12.51 -10.35 28.44
C ILE A 304 -13.21 -11.18 29.53
N GLN A 305 -13.85 -12.29 29.16
CA GLN A 305 -14.49 -13.21 30.10
C GLN A 305 -13.50 -13.80 31.12
N GLN A 306 -12.29 -14.18 30.70
CA GLN A 306 -11.24 -14.66 31.60
C GLN A 306 -10.74 -13.56 32.56
N ALA A 307 -10.61 -12.32 32.10
CA ALA A 307 -10.21 -11.20 32.95
C ALA A 307 -11.25 -10.89 34.05
N VAL A 308 -12.54 -10.92 33.72
CA VAL A 308 -13.63 -10.72 34.70
C VAL A 308 -13.69 -11.89 35.69
N ALA A 309 -13.63 -13.14 35.22
CA ALA A 309 -13.61 -14.32 36.09
C ALA A 309 -12.44 -14.30 37.09
N SER A 310 -11.27 -13.81 36.68
CA SER A 310 -10.10 -13.62 37.55
C SER A 310 -10.33 -12.58 38.67
N GLN A 311 -11.14 -11.55 38.44
CA GLN A 311 -11.46 -10.56 39.47
C GLN A 311 -12.54 -11.08 40.45
N VAL A 312 -13.59 -11.73 39.94
CA VAL A 312 -14.64 -12.34 40.78
C VAL A 312 -14.07 -13.40 41.73
N ALA A 313 -13.11 -14.21 41.25
CA ALA A 313 -12.41 -15.19 42.06
C ALA A 313 -11.57 -14.56 43.20
N GLN A 314 -11.10 -13.32 43.04
CA GLN A 314 -10.37 -12.60 44.11
C GLN A 314 -11.33 -12.01 45.14
N THR A 315 -12.51 -11.52 44.74
CA THR A 315 -13.52 -10.98 45.67
C THR A 315 -14.21 -12.07 46.50
N ALA A 316 -14.39 -13.28 45.97
CA ALA A 316 -15.01 -14.41 46.68
C ALA A 316 -14.20 -14.90 47.91
N SER A 317 -12.94 -14.49 48.06
CA SER A 317 -12.08 -14.88 49.19
C SER A 317 -12.40 -14.18 50.53
N LEU A 318 -13.36 -13.25 50.56
CA LEU A 318 -13.76 -12.48 51.75
C LEU A 318 -15.26 -12.69 52.03
N GLY A 319 -15.59 -13.79 52.72
CA GLY A 319 -16.95 -14.32 52.80
C GLY A 319 -17.91 -13.62 53.77
N GLY A 320 -19.21 -13.86 53.57
CA GLY A 320 -20.30 -13.56 54.52
C GLY A 320 -21.33 -12.55 54.01
N HIS A 321 -22.35 -13.04 53.28
CA HIS A 321 -23.53 -12.31 52.75
C HIS A 321 -23.30 -11.09 51.84
N THR A 322 -22.16 -10.41 51.89
CA THR A 322 -21.80 -9.35 50.93
C THR A 322 -21.43 -9.92 49.55
N ALA A 323 -20.86 -11.13 49.51
CA ALA A 323 -20.42 -11.79 48.28
C ALA A 323 -21.55 -11.93 47.25
N GLU A 324 -22.73 -12.38 47.66
CA GLU A 324 -23.88 -12.56 46.76
C GLU A 324 -24.38 -11.24 46.16
N LEU A 325 -24.33 -10.13 46.92
CA LEU A 325 -24.65 -8.79 46.42
C LEU A 325 -23.58 -8.27 45.45
N VAL A 326 -22.30 -8.51 45.74
CA VAL A 326 -21.17 -8.11 44.89
C VAL A 326 -21.12 -8.94 43.60
N GLU A 327 -21.44 -10.22 43.65
CA GLU A 327 -21.58 -11.08 42.46
C GLU A 327 -22.73 -10.63 41.57
N ASN A 328 -23.88 -10.26 42.16
CA ASN A 328 -25.00 -9.68 41.41
C ASN A 328 -24.64 -8.30 40.80
N GLU A 329 -23.98 -7.40 41.53
CA GLU A 329 -23.54 -6.10 40.99
C GLU A 329 -22.50 -6.26 39.87
N ALA A 330 -21.53 -7.17 40.04
CA ALA A 330 -20.54 -7.50 39.01
C ALA A 330 -21.16 -8.14 37.76
N ALA A 331 -22.16 -9.03 37.93
CA ALA A 331 -22.89 -9.63 36.83
C ALA A 331 -23.71 -8.59 36.05
N ILE A 332 -24.42 -7.69 36.74
CA ILE A 332 -25.19 -6.59 36.11
C ILE A 332 -24.24 -5.64 35.36
N MET A 333 -23.12 -5.26 35.95
CA MET A 333 -22.12 -4.39 35.29
C MET A 333 -21.48 -5.07 34.06
N THR A 334 -21.24 -6.38 34.12
CA THR A 334 -20.74 -7.17 32.98
C THR A 334 -21.79 -7.26 31.85
N ALA A 335 -23.06 -7.43 32.20
CA ALA A 335 -24.16 -7.40 31.23
C ALA A 335 -24.27 -6.03 30.56
N VAL A 336 -24.30 -4.93 31.33
CA VAL A 336 -24.35 -3.56 30.80
C VAL A 336 -23.16 -3.28 29.86
N GLY A 337 -21.94 -3.69 30.22
CA GLY A 337 -20.77 -3.57 29.34
C GLY A 337 -20.92 -4.35 28.02
N THR A 338 -21.49 -5.55 28.08
CA THR A 338 -21.73 -6.40 26.90
C THR A 338 -22.78 -5.80 25.95
N LEU A 339 -23.91 -5.32 26.49
CA LEU A 339 -24.95 -4.65 25.72
C LEU A 339 -24.42 -3.33 25.10
N GLN A 340 -23.61 -2.58 25.84
CA GLN A 340 -22.98 -1.35 25.34
C GLN A 340 -21.98 -1.63 24.20
N GLN A 341 -21.34 -2.80 24.18
CA GLN A 341 -20.49 -3.24 23.07
C GLN A 341 -21.34 -3.67 21.86
N GLN A 342 -22.43 -4.41 22.07
CA GLN A 342 -23.37 -4.77 20.98
C GLN A 342 -23.99 -3.53 20.33
N MET A 343 -24.41 -2.53 21.12
CA MET A 343 -24.89 -1.25 20.61
C MET A 343 -23.87 -0.54 19.71
N GLN A 344 -22.56 -0.62 19.99
CA GLN A 344 -21.52 -0.03 19.14
C GLN A 344 -21.36 -0.76 17.81
N VAL A 345 -21.61 -2.08 17.77
CA VAL A 345 -21.60 -2.86 16.52
C VAL A 345 -22.81 -2.50 15.66
N LEU A 346 -24.01 -2.44 16.25
CA LEU A 346 -25.23 -2.06 15.52
C LEU A 346 -25.17 -0.59 15.03
N ASP A 347 -24.66 0.33 15.85
CA ASP A 347 -24.38 1.73 15.48
C ASP A 347 -23.28 1.85 14.38
N GLY A 348 -22.51 0.79 14.13
CA GLY A 348 -21.66 0.64 12.95
C GLY A 348 -22.47 0.22 11.72
N LEU A 349 -23.28 -0.83 11.84
CA LEU A 349 -24.10 -1.38 10.75
C LEU A 349 -25.11 -0.35 10.21
N VAL A 350 -25.85 0.36 11.07
CA VAL A 350 -26.81 1.41 10.65
C VAL A 350 -26.16 2.51 9.81
N LYS A 351 -24.89 2.82 10.05
CA LYS A 351 -24.15 3.84 9.28
C LYS A 351 -23.64 3.35 7.93
N ASN A 352 -23.52 2.04 7.76
CA ASN A 352 -23.08 1.41 6.52
C ASN A 352 -24.28 1.08 5.60
N GLU A 353 -25.42 0.69 6.17
CA GLU A 353 -26.61 0.21 5.44
C GLU A 353 -27.73 1.25 5.30
N ALA A 354 -27.44 2.55 5.40
CA ALA A 354 -28.45 3.61 5.54
C ALA A 354 -29.42 3.73 4.33
N GLY A 355 -30.52 2.98 4.37
CA GLY A 355 -31.59 3.01 3.36
C GLY A 355 -32.21 1.64 3.00
N SER A 356 -31.74 0.55 3.58
CA SER A 356 -32.31 -0.79 3.38
C SER A 356 -33.56 -1.03 4.24
N ALA A 357 -34.38 -2.04 3.89
CA ALA A 357 -35.43 -2.52 4.80
C ALA A 357 -34.83 -3.07 6.11
N GLN A 358 -33.66 -3.69 6.01
CA GLN A 358 -32.87 -4.24 7.12
C GLN A 358 -32.41 -3.14 8.10
N THR A 359 -32.25 -1.88 7.68
CA THR A 359 -31.98 -0.76 8.59
C THR A 359 -33.09 -0.61 9.64
N VAL A 360 -34.35 -0.92 9.31
CA VAL A 360 -35.49 -0.79 10.23
C VAL A 360 -35.42 -1.84 11.35
N GLU A 361 -35.10 -3.10 11.01
CA GLU A 361 -34.92 -4.17 12.00
C GLU A 361 -33.72 -3.93 12.91
N ILE A 362 -32.61 -3.42 12.36
CA ILE A 362 -31.43 -3.04 13.13
C ILE A 362 -31.75 -1.86 14.08
N VAL A 363 -32.50 -0.85 13.61
CA VAL A 363 -32.92 0.28 14.46
C VAL A 363 -33.85 -0.18 15.58
N GLN A 364 -34.83 -1.05 15.31
CA GLN A 364 -35.69 -1.63 16.35
C GLN A 364 -34.87 -2.41 17.38
N SER A 365 -33.95 -3.27 16.93
CA SER A 365 -33.02 -4.01 17.81
C SER A 365 -32.18 -3.08 18.69
N MET A 366 -31.78 -1.91 18.16
CA MET A 366 -31.09 -0.87 18.92
C MET A 366 -31.98 -0.10 19.90
N GLU A 367 -33.30 -0.13 19.78
CA GLU A 367 -34.22 0.45 20.78
C GLU A 367 -34.54 -0.55 21.89
N ASP A 368 -34.73 -1.82 21.53
CA ASP A 368 -34.93 -2.91 22.49
C ASP A 368 -33.70 -3.08 23.41
N LEU A 369 -32.48 -3.06 22.85
CA LEU A 369 -31.22 -3.07 23.62
C LEU A 369 -31.05 -1.85 24.54
N LYS A 370 -31.56 -0.66 24.14
CA LYS A 370 -31.55 0.53 25.04
C LYS A 370 -32.51 0.33 26.20
N ALA A 371 -33.67 -0.29 25.97
CA ALA A 371 -34.65 -0.58 27.02
C ALA A 371 -34.08 -1.59 28.03
N GLU A 372 -33.46 -2.67 27.57
CA GLU A 372 -32.79 -3.66 28.45
C GLU A 372 -31.65 -3.02 29.26
N MET A 373 -30.79 -2.22 28.61
CA MET A 373 -29.71 -1.50 29.31
C MET A 373 -30.24 -0.51 30.36
N LEU A 374 -31.38 0.16 30.10
CA LEU A 374 -32.05 1.03 31.08
C LEU A 374 -32.65 0.24 32.25
N GLU A 375 -33.21 -0.95 32.00
CA GLU A 375 -33.74 -1.82 33.05
C GLU A 375 -32.61 -2.38 33.93
N LEU A 376 -31.53 -2.88 33.33
CA LEU A 376 -30.33 -3.34 34.05
C LEU A 376 -29.68 -2.21 34.86
N LYS A 377 -29.62 -0.99 34.31
CA LYS A 377 -29.18 0.17 35.08
C LYS A 377 -30.11 0.47 36.26
N SER A 378 -31.44 0.42 36.06
CA SER A 378 -32.40 0.56 37.16
C SER A 378 -32.28 -0.54 38.21
N LYS A 379 -31.84 -1.75 37.85
CA LYS A 379 -31.50 -2.83 38.79
C LYS A 379 -30.21 -2.51 39.56
N ALA A 380 -29.15 -2.07 38.88
CA ALA A 380 -27.91 -1.61 39.53
C ALA A 380 -28.17 -0.48 40.53
N ASP A 381 -28.84 0.60 40.10
CA ASP A 381 -29.18 1.75 40.95
C ASP A 381 -29.96 1.33 42.22
N LYS A 382 -30.81 0.29 42.14
CA LYS A 382 -31.53 -0.29 43.29
C LYS A 382 -30.64 -1.14 44.20
N VAL A 383 -29.71 -1.92 43.65
CA VAL A 383 -28.73 -2.70 44.42
C VAL A 383 -27.81 -1.77 45.20
N SER A 384 -27.23 -0.77 44.54
CA SER A 384 -26.34 0.22 45.19
C SER A 384 -27.10 1.06 46.23
N ALA A 385 -28.39 1.35 46.03
CA ALA A 385 -29.24 1.99 47.04
C ALA A 385 -29.56 1.09 48.25
N GLY A 386 -29.76 -0.22 48.03
CA GLY A 386 -30.04 -1.20 49.09
C GLY A 386 -28.88 -1.45 50.05
N ILE A 387 -27.66 -1.06 49.68
CA ILE A 387 -26.45 -1.15 50.52
C ILE A 387 -26.38 0.02 51.54
N ALA A 388 -27.23 1.06 51.40
CA ALA A 388 -27.21 2.25 52.25
C ALA A 388 -28.22 2.19 53.43
N SER A 389 -27.70 1.88 54.64
CA SER A 389 -28.44 1.85 55.93
C SER A 389 -29.37 0.63 56.13
N PRO A 390 -29.80 0.28 57.36
CA PRO A 390 -29.92 1.13 58.56
C PRO A 390 -28.68 1.20 59.45
N ALA A 391 -28.50 2.34 60.11
CA ALA A 391 -27.51 2.50 61.18
C ALA A 391 -27.96 1.82 62.49
N SER A 392 -27.07 1.02 63.08
CA SER A 392 -27.14 0.64 64.50
C SER A 392 -26.06 1.39 65.26
N SER A 393 -26.42 2.02 66.39
CA SER A 393 -25.54 2.92 67.12
C SER A 393 -24.59 2.19 68.06
N ASN A 394 -23.29 2.15 67.73
CA ASN A 394 -22.20 2.14 68.70
C ASN A 394 -20.90 2.67 68.06
N ALA A 395 -20.05 3.32 68.85
CA ALA A 395 -18.98 4.19 68.34
C ALA A 395 -17.60 3.52 68.28
N ALA A 396 -16.94 3.59 67.12
CA ALA A 396 -15.50 3.43 66.95
C ALA A 396 -15.02 4.23 65.72
N PRO A 397 -13.87 4.93 65.75
CA PRO A 397 -13.41 5.79 64.65
C PRO A 397 -12.66 4.99 63.56
N ALA A 398 -13.38 4.49 62.56
CA ALA A 398 -12.82 3.76 61.42
C ALA A 398 -12.54 4.68 60.21
N SER A 399 -11.49 5.50 60.28
CA SER A 399 -11.10 6.41 59.21
C SER A 399 -10.25 5.74 58.11
N SER A 400 -10.87 5.02 57.17
CA SER A 400 -10.32 4.70 55.82
C SER A 400 -11.30 3.89 54.94
N SER A 401 -12.03 4.53 54.01
CA SER A 401 -12.77 3.80 52.96
C SER A 401 -13.15 4.57 51.67
N MET A 402 -13.04 5.91 51.62
CA MET A 402 -13.57 6.72 50.49
C MET A 402 -12.55 7.14 49.41
N SER A 403 -11.32 6.60 49.38
CA SER A 403 -10.25 7.04 48.46
C SER A 403 -10.30 6.43 47.05
N PHE A 404 -10.89 5.25 46.87
CA PHE A 404 -10.77 4.49 45.61
C PHE A 404 -11.43 5.15 44.39
N SER A 405 -12.58 5.84 44.56
CA SER A 405 -13.28 6.49 43.45
C SER A 405 -12.49 7.67 42.85
N ALA A 406 -11.84 8.47 43.70
CA ALA A 406 -10.97 9.56 43.25
C ALA A 406 -9.75 9.03 42.48
N ALA A 407 -9.10 7.98 42.98
CA ALA A 407 -7.95 7.35 42.31
C ALA A 407 -8.32 6.78 40.92
N ALA A 408 -9.51 6.21 40.76
CA ALA A 408 -9.99 5.71 39.47
C ALA A 408 -10.21 6.84 38.45
N LEU A 409 -10.76 7.98 38.87
CA LEU A 409 -10.95 9.16 38.02
C LEU A 409 -9.63 9.81 37.61
N ASP A 410 -8.67 9.95 38.54
CA ASP A 410 -7.32 10.45 38.22
C ASP A 410 -6.56 9.51 37.28
N LEU A 411 -6.69 8.19 37.44
CA LEU A 411 -6.08 7.22 36.54
C LEU A 411 -6.70 7.30 35.13
N ALA A 412 -8.02 7.42 35.02
CA ALA A 412 -8.72 7.60 33.74
C ALA A 412 -8.33 8.93 33.05
N SER A 413 -8.15 10.00 33.82
CA SER A 413 -7.63 11.29 33.34
C SER A 413 -6.19 11.16 32.81
N THR A 414 -5.32 10.51 33.59
CA THR A 414 -3.90 10.28 33.28
C THR A 414 -3.71 9.43 32.02
N VAL A 415 -4.55 8.42 31.79
CA VAL A 415 -4.54 7.60 30.56
C VAL A 415 -5.15 8.34 29.36
N SER A 416 -6.08 9.28 29.60
CA SER A 416 -6.74 10.04 28.53
C SER A 416 -5.90 11.19 27.98
N ALA A 417 -5.10 11.87 28.80
CA ALA A 417 -4.30 13.02 28.37
C ALA A 417 -3.28 12.70 27.24
N PRO A 418 -2.49 11.60 27.29
CA PRO A 418 -1.61 11.20 26.20
C PRO A 418 -2.35 10.89 24.88
N ARG A 419 -3.59 10.37 24.96
CA ARG A 419 -4.43 10.11 23.77
C ARG A 419 -4.87 11.41 23.11
N ARG A 420 -5.33 12.40 23.88
CA ARG A 420 -5.70 13.73 23.37
C ARG A 420 -4.51 14.44 22.74
N ASN A 421 -3.36 14.51 23.43
CA ASN A 421 -2.16 15.14 22.90
C ASN A 421 -1.70 14.53 21.55
N ARG A 422 -1.78 13.20 21.39
CA ARG A 422 -1.49 12.53 20.11
C ARG A 422 -2.50 12.85 19.01
N GLN A 423 -3.79 12.96 19.35
CA GLN A 423 -4.83 13.36 18.38
C GLN A 423 -4.63 14.81 17.94
N ASP A 424 -4.37 15.72 18.87
CA ASP A 424 -4.12 17.15 18.60
C ASP A 424 -2.85 17.35 17.75
N GLU A 425 -1.77 16.62 18.05
CA GLU A 425 -0.54 16.66 17.25
C GLU A 425 -0.75 16.08 15.84
N THR A 426 -1.48 14.96 15.71
CA THR A 426 -1.81 14.38 14.41
C THR A 426 -2.68 15.32 13.58
N GLN A 427 -3.69 15.93 14.21
CA GLN A 427 -4.55 16.94 13.58
C GLN A 427 -3.72 18.14 13.09
N LYS A 428 -2.82 18.68 13.94
CA LYS A 428 -1.93 19.78 13.60
C LYS A 428 -1.04 19.46 12.39
N ARG A 429 -0.38 18.29 12.37
CA ARG A 429 0.48 17.87 11.23
C ARG A 429 -0.31 17.75 9.93
N THR A 430 -1.56 17.26 9.97
CA THR A 430 -2.39 17.20 8.77
C THR A 430 -2.89 18.58 8.34
N ASP A 431 -3.21 19.47 9.26
CA ASP A 431 -3.62 20.85 8.92
C ASP A 431 -2.45 21.65 8.31
N GLU A 432 -1.22 21.41 8.78
CA GLU A 432 0.02 21.91 8.17
C GLU A 432 0.22 21.33 6.75
N SER A 433 -0.03 20.03 6.57
CA SER A 433 0.06 19.36 5.26
C SER A 433 -1.01 19.86 4.27
N ILE A 434 -2.24 20.08 4.74
CA ILE A 434 -3.33 20.71 3.97
C ILE A 434 -2.95 22.13 3.55
N ALA A 435 -2.34 22.93 4.43
CA ALA A 435 -1.93 24.29 4.12
C ALA A 435 -0.82 24.35 3.05
N ILE A 436 0.11 23.38 3.05
CA ILE A 436 1.15 23.23 2.03
C ILE A 436 0.52 22.83 0.68
N LEU A 437 -0.30 21.77 0.67
CA LEU A 437 -0.94 21.28 -0.55
C LEU A 437 -1.90 22.32 -1.17
N ALA A 438 -2.70 23.01 -0.36
CA ALA A 438 -3.55 24.12 -0.82
C ALA A 438 -2.74 25.26 -1.45
N SER A 439 -1.53 25.55 -0.94
CA SER A 439 -0.64 26.57 -1.53
C SER A 439 -0.09 26.14 -2.90
N ALA A 440 0.19 24.86 -3.10
CA ALA A 440 0.60 24.33 -4.40
C ALA A 440 -0.55 24.35 -5.42
N LEU A 441 -1.77 23.97 -5.02
CA LEU A 441 -2.97 24.07 -5.87
C LEU A 441 -3.29 25.51 -6.27
N VAL A 442 -3.08 26.49 -5.37
CA VAL A 442 -3.15 27.94 -5.70
C VAL A 442 -2.13 28.28 -6.79
N GLY A 443 -0.91 27.75 -6.73
CA GLY A 443 0.10 27.92 -7.78
C GLY A 443 -0.36 27.42 -9.15
N ILE A 444 -0.88 26.19 -9.22
CA ILE A 444 -1.41 25.58 -10.46
C ILE A 444 -2.55 26.43 -11.04
N HIS A 445 -3.55 26.75 -10.23
CA HIS A 445 -4.69 27.58 -10.65
C HIS A 445 -4.25 28.97 -11.13
N ASN A 446 -3.28 29.60 -10.45
CA ASN A 446 -2.76 30.91 -10.83
C ASN A 446 -1.95 30.87 -12.14
N GLU A 447 -1.27 29.76 -12.45
CA GLU A 447 -0.56 29.60 -13.72
C GLU A 447 -1.53 29.30 -14.88
N TYR A 448 -2.44 28.33 -14.70
CA TYR A 448 -3.56 28.06 -15.61
C TYR A 448 -4.30 29.36 -15.97
N ARG A 449 -4.62 30.21 -14.99
CA ARG A 449 -5.33 31.49 -15.21
C ARG A 449 -4.54 32.51 -16.06
N LYS A 450 -3.20 32.44 -16.11
CA LYS A 450 -2.39 33.26 -17.03
C LYS A 450 -2.45 32.74 -18.47
N ARG A 451 -2.56 31.42 -18.65
CA ARG A 451 -2.50 30.72 -19.94
C ARG A 451 -3.83 30.65 -20.67
N VAL A 452 -4.94 30.50 -19.94
CA VAL A 452 -6.29 30.47 -20.52
C VAL A 452 -6.61 31.63 -21.48
N PRO A 453 -6.24 32.91 -21.20
CA PRO A 453 -6.40 34.02 -22.15
C PRO A 453 -5.55 33.93 -23.43
N GLU A 454 -4.46 33.16 -23.42
CA GLU A 454 -3.63 32.89 -24.60
C GLU A 454 -4.32 31.85 -25.50
N ILE A 455 -4.99 30.86 -24.90
CA ILE A 455 -5.67 29.74 -25.56
C ILE A 455 -7.07 30.13 -26.06
N ILE A 456 -7.84 30.91 -25.28
CA ILE A 456 -9.20 31.36 -25.63
C ILE A 456 -9.18 32.55 -26.62
N GLN A 457 -8.02 33.14 -26.91
CA GLN A 457 -7.93 34.24 -27.88
C GLN A 457 -8.42 33.77 -29.27
N PRO A 458 -9.51 34.35 -29.81
CA PRO A 458 -10.27 33.67 -30.85
C PRO A 458 -9.54 33.64 -32.19
N LEU A 459 -9.60 32.48 -32.85
CA LEU A 459 -9.10 32.22 -34.21
C LEU A 459 -9.58 33.26 -35.25
N SER A 460 -10.65 33.99 -34.97
CA SER A 460 -11.18 35.13 -35.72
C SER A 460 -10.17 36.24 -36.07
N SER A 461 -9.00 36.29 -35.42
CA SER A 461 -7.91 37.24 -35.76
C SER A 461 -6.85 36.69 -36.72
N ARG A 462 -6.81 35.37 -37.00
CA ARG A 462 -5.88 34.78 -37.98
C ARG A 462 -6.36 35.00 -39.41
N SER A 463 -6.16 36.22 -39.90
CA SER A 463 -6.46 36.64 -41.27
C SER A 463 -5.58 35.95 -42.33
N SER A 464 -6.11 34.87 -42.90
CA SER A 464 -5.95 34.52 -44.32
C SER A 464 -4.55 34.54 -44.94
N SER A 465 -3.51 34.12 -44.21
CA SER A 465 -2.22 33.75 -44.80
C SER A 465 -2.23 32.28 -45.23
N SER A 466 -1.75 31.97 -46.43
CA SER A 466 -1.89 30.66 -47.06
C SER A 466 -0.95 29.59 -46.46
N SER A 467 -1.41 28.92 -45.41
CA SER A 467 -0.75 27.72 -44.86
C SER A 467 -0.81 26.54 -45.86
N PRO A 468 0.21 25.65 -45.90
CA PRO A 468 0.20 24.46 -46.75
C PRO A 468 -0.95 23.49 -46.40
N PRO A 469 -1.37 22.62 -47.34
CA PRO A 469 -2.40 21.63 -47.07
C PRO A 469 -1.92 20.60 -46.02
N LEU A 470 -2.43 20.69 -44.80
CA LEU A 470 -2.16 19.69 -43.77
C LEU A 470 -2.67 18.33 -44.23
N LYS A 471 -1.76 17.34 -44.28
CA LYS A 471 -2.15 15.93 -44.31
C LYS A 471 -2.96 15.64 -43.05
N LYS A 472 -4.04 14.87 -43.19
CA LYS A 472 -5.00 14.56 -42.12
C LYS A 472 -4.32 13.85 -40.92
N GLN A 473 -3.81 14.61 -39.95
CA GLN A 473 -3.69 14.11 -38.58
C GLN A 473 -5.11 13.83 -38.10
N LYS A 474 -5.37 12.59 -37.66
CA LYS A 474 -6.63 12.27 -36.99
C LYS A 474 -6.64 13.03 -35.65
N PRO A 475 -7.75 13.69 -35.24
CA PRO A 475 -7.86 14.14 -33.86
C PRO A 475 -7.74 12.93 -32.94
N SER A 476 -6.89 13.03 -31.92
CA SER A 476 -6.78 11.98 -30.90
C SER A 476 -7.94 12.11 -29.92
N THR A 477 -9.13 11.69 -30.33
CA THR A 477 -10.29 11.54 -29.45
C THR A 477 -10.04 10.38 -28.49
N PHE A 478 -9.27 10.64 -27.43
CA PHE A 478 -9.09 9.74 -26.29
C PHE A 478 -10.39 9.72 -25.46
N VAL A 479 -11.40 9.03 -26.00
CA VAL A 479 -12.69 8.77 -25.35
C VAL A 479 -12.73 7.30 -24.93
N GLY A 480 -11.69 6.88 -24.21
CA GLY A 480 -11.64 5.60 -23.51
C GLY A 480 -12.44 5.66 -22.21
N SER A 481 -12.94 4.52 -21.74
CA SER A 481 -13.66 4.45 -20.46
C SER A 481 -12.66 4.61 -19.29
N PRO A 482 -12.71 5.65 -18.43
CA PRO A 482 -11.46 6.19 -17.89
C PRO A 482 -10.86 5.50 -16.65
N ASN A 483 -11.56 4.55 -16.02
CA ASN A 483 -11.42 4.39 -14.56
C ASN A 483 -10.54 3.24 -14.05
N TYR A 484 -10.23 2.21 -14.84
CA TYR A 484 -9.50 1.04 -14.35
C TYR A 484 -8.04 0.96 -14.87
N ASP A 485 -7.80 1.16 -16.17
CA ASP A 485 -6.44 1.04 -16.73
C ASP A 485 -5.47 2.12 -16.23
N ILE A 486 -5.99 3.30 -15.87
CA ILE A 486 -5.17 4.39 -15.32
C ILE A 486 -4.66 4.04 -13.92
N LEU A 487 -5.45 3.32 -13.10
CA LEU A 487 -5.01 2.85 -11.78
C LEU A 487 -3.94 1.75 -11.90
N ARG A 488 -4.05 0.87 -12.90
CA ARG A 488 -3.02 -0.15 -13.21
C ARG A 488 -1.68 0.45 -13.66
N LYS A 489 -1.66 1.73 -14.07
CA LYS A 489 -0.47 2.45 -14.54
C LYS A 489 0.11 3.43 -13.49
N GLN A 490 -0.33 3.39 -12.23
CA GLN A 490 0.24 4.22 -11.16
C GLN A 490 1.42 3.51 -10.47
N VAL A 491 2.62 4.07 -10.59
CA VAL A 491 3.84 3.54 -9.97
C VAL A 491 4.17 4.36 -8.73
N GLN A 492 4.07 3.74 -7.55
CA GLN A 492 4.42 4.38 -6.28
C GLN A 492 5.89 4.11 -5.92
N VAL A 493 6.59 5.15 -5.48
CA VAL A 493 8.05 5.12 -5.26
C VAL A 493 8.41 5.81 -3.96
N HIS A 494 9.28 5.19 -3.14
CA HIS A 494 9.89 5.84 -1.97
C HIS A 494 11.41 5.99 -2.11
N VAL A 495 11.88 7.23 -2.24
CA VAL A 495 13.31 7.58 -2.29
C VAL A 495 13.75 8.21 -0.97
N ARG A 496 14.74 7.61 -0.29
CA ARG A 496 15.46 8.31 0.80
C ARG A 496 16.66 9.05 0.20
N VAL A 497 16.56 10.38 0.19
CA VAL A 497 17.54 11.31 -0.40
C VAL A 497 18.59 11.66 0.66
N HIS A 498 19.86 11.41 0.39
CA HIS A 498 20.97 11.79 1.27
C HIS A 498 21.37 13.25 1.03
N THR A 499 22.09 13.86 1.97
CA THR A 499 22.51 15.27 1.90
C THR A 499 23.42 15.58 0.70
N LYS A 500 24.16 14.59 0.20
CA LYS A 500 24.94 14.67 -1.06
C LYS A 500 24.06 14.60 -2.31
N GLY A 501 22.87 14.00 -2.22
CA GLY A 501 21.94 13.75 -3.34
C GLY A 501 20.82 14.79 -3.47
N LEU A 502 20.91 15.94 -2.79
CA LEU A 502 19.88 16.98 -2.83
C LEU A 502 19.74 17.65 -4.21
N GLU A 503 20.81 17.65 -5.02
CA GLU A 503 20.85 18.30 -6.33
C GLU A 503 20.66 17.32 -7.51
N THR A 504 20.61 16.01 -7.24
CA THR A 504 20.65 14.96 -8.26
C THR A 504 19.40 14.97 -9.17
N LYS A 505 19.62 14.95 -10.48
CA LYS A 505 18.57 15.05 -11.51
C LYS A 505 18.02 13.69 -12.00
N HIS A 506 18.55 12.60 -11.47
CA HIS A 506 18.19 11.22 -11.77
C HIS A 506 18.07 10.44 -10.46
N TYR A 507 17.12 9.50 -10.37
CA TYR A 507 17.06 8.54 -9.28
C TYR A 507 16.96 7.11 -9.81
N ASP A 508 17.94 6.28 -9.45
CA ASP A 508 17.84 4.82 -9.55
C ASP A 508 16.84 4.28 -8.52
N VAL A 509 15.81 3.58 -8.98
CA VAL A 509 14.73 3.05 -8.15
C VAL A 509 14.44 1.60 -8.53
N ILE A 510 14.21 0.75 -7.53
CA ILE A 510 13.85 -0.66 -7.70
C ILE A 510 12.57 -0.75 -8.55
N GLN A 511 12.57 -1.57 -9.61
CA GLN A 511 11.38 -1.78 -10.43
C GLN A 511 10.23 -2.37 -9.57
N PRO A 512 9.02 -1.77 -9.52
CA PRO A 512 8.00 -2.18 -8.55
C PRO A 512 7.32 -3.54 -8.78
N HIS A 513 7.52 -4.15 -9.95
CA HIS A 513 6.68 -5.25 -10.45
C HIS A 513 7.42 -6.56 -10.76
N SER A 514 8.74 -6.63 -10.60
CA SER A 514 9.57 -7.77 -11.04
C SER A 514 9.45 -9.05 -10.19
N TYR A 515 8.29 -9.30 -9.56
CA TYR A 515 8.08 -10.35 -8.56
C TYR A 515 6.73 -11.09 -8.64
N PHE A 516 5.82 -10.69 -9.54
CA PHE A 516 4.47 -11.29 -9.61
C PHE A 516 4.16 -12.04 -10.91
N ASP A 517 4.87 -11.79 -12.00
CA ASP A 517 4.57 -12.42 -13.30
C ASP A 517 5.07 -13.89 -13.39
N ASP A 518 6.09 -14.26 -12.60
CA ASP A 518 6.79 -15.57 -12.63
C ASP A 518 5.98 -16.78 -12.08
N TYR A 519 4.70 -16.59 -11.70
CA TYR A 519 3.88 -17.64 -11.05
C TYR A 519 2.46 -17.81 -11.65
N SER A 520 2.19 -17.24 -12.83
CA SER A 520 0.93 -17.46 -13.55
C SER A 520 1.03 -18.70 -14.45
N ASP A 521 0.88 -19.90 -13.86
CA ASP A 521 1.01 -21.23 -14.51
C ASP A 521 -0.18 -21.58 -15.43
N ASP A 522 -0.86 -20.58 -15.99
CA ASP A 522 -1.99 -20.70 -16.91
C ASP A 522 -1.48 -20.55 -18.35
N GLU A 523 -1.39 -21.65 -19.10
CA GLU A 523 -0.71 -21.77 -20.42
C GLU A 523 -1.36 -20.99 -21.59
N ASP A 524 -2.34 -20.11 -21.34
CA ASP A 524 -3.01 -19.30 -22.36
C ASP A 524 -2.11 -18.12 -22.80
N GLU A 525 -1.05 -18.43 -23.56
CA GLU A 525 -0.10 -17.49 -24.20
C GLU A 525 -0.75 -16.60 -25.29
N GLU A 526 -1.83 -15.86 -24.99
CA GLU A 526 -2.13 -14.66 -25.76
C GLU A 526 -0.98 -13.67 -25.53
N GLN A 527 -0.14 -13.50 -26.54
CA GLN A 527 1.07 -12.69 -26.51
C GLN A 527 0.74 -11.21 -26.31
N VAL A 528 0.52 -10.81 -25.05
CA VAL A 528 0.33 -9.41 -24.64
C VAL A 528 1.60 -8.67 -25.03
N SER A 529 1.52 -7.92 -26.14
CA SER A 529 2.62 -7.11 -26.64
C SER A 529 3.10 -6.20 -25.52
N SER A 530 4.40 -6.30 -25.19
CA SER A 530 5.04 -5.67 -24.05
C SER A 530 5.20 -4.15 -24.21
N ASP A 531 4.06 -3.45 -24.35
CA ASP A 531 3.96 -2.00 -24.43
C ASP A 531 4.14 -1.34 -23.05
N HIS A 532 5.26 -1.70 -22.41
CA HIS A 532 5.81 -1.04 -21.23
C HIS A 532 6.21 0.43 -21.51
N GLY A 533 6.03 0.90 -22.75
CA GLY A 533 6.15 2.30 -23.15
C GLY A 533 4.93 3.15 -22.81
N GLU A 534 3.78 2.57 -22.45
CA GLU A 534 2.63 3.33 -21.97
C GLU A 534 2.95 4.06 -20.66
N ALA A 535 3.11 5.39 -20.76
CA ALA A 535 3.72 6.23 -19.74
C ALA A 535 3.05 6.11 -18.35
N SER A 536 3.73 5.41 -17.44
CA SER A 536 3.29 5.21 -16.06
C SER A 536 3.25 6.54 -15.29
N PHE A 537 2.23 6.71 -14.46
CA PHE A 537 2.09 7.90 -13.61
C PHE A 537 2.87 7.70 -12.30
N ILE A 538 3.93 8.49 -12.09
CA ILE A 538 4.89 8.31 -11.00
C ILE A 538 4.43 9.07 -9.74
N ILE A 539 4.17 8.34 -8.65
CA ILE A 539 3.86 8.90 -7.32
C ILE A 539 5.11 8.75 -6.45
N MET A 540 5.97 9.77 -6.45
CA MET A 540 7.27 9.74 -5.77
C MET A 540 7.21 10.42 -4.41
N ARG A 541 7.19 9.60 -3.35
CA ARG A 541 7.46 10.04 -1.98
C ARG A 541 8.96 10.18 -1.77
N ARG A 542 9.42 11.32 -1.26
CA ARG A 542 10.83 11.53 -0.88
C ARG A 542 10.97 11.83 0.60
N SER A 543 11.99 11.29 1.24
CA SER A 543 12.37 11.67 2.62
C SER A 543 13.86 11.99 2.72
N ILE A 544 14.20 13.05 3.45
CA ILE A 544 15.61 13.43 3.68
C ILE A 544 16.22 12.50 4.73
N CYS A 545 17.40 11.96 4.44
CA CYS A 545 18.08 10.98 5.27
C CYS A 545 18.50 11.56 6.64
N ASP A 546 17.89 11.03 7.70
CA ASP A 546 18.11 11.39 9.10
C ASP A 546 19.29 10.62 9.75
N ARG A 547 19.70 9.50 9.12
CA ARG A 547 20.73 8.57 9.60
C ARG A 547 22.12 9.19 9.73
N ALA A 548 23.02 8.47 10.40
CA ALA A 548 24.40 8.89 10.69
C ALA A 548 25.24 9.21 9.44
N CYS A 549 25.01 8.54 8.31
CA CYS A 549 25.67 8.82 7.03
C CYS A 549 25.41 10.26 6.53
N CYS A 550 24.27 10.85 6.90
CA CYS A 550 23.89 12.23 6.60
C CYS A 550 24.03 13.18 7.79
N ALA A 551 24.55 12.73 8.93
CA ALA A 551 24.71 13.57 10.13
C ALA A 551 25.92 14.51 10.04
N LYS A 552 26.72 14.42 8.97
CA LYS A 552 27.89 15.27 8.69
C LYS A 552 27.81 15.87 7.29
N ASP A 553 28.43 17.03 7.11
CA ASP A 553 28.66 17.66 5.80
C ASP A 553 29.93 17.12 5.11
N SER A 554 30.23 17.63 3.92
CA SER A 554 31.43 17.32 3.13
C SER A 554 32.75 17.62 3.86
N HIS A 555 32.73 18.45 4.90
CA HIS A 555 33.88 18.78 5.74
C HIS A 555 33.90 17.97 7.05
N GLY A 556 33.00 16.99 7.20
CA GLY A 556 32.89 16.13 8.38
C GLY A 556 32.26 16.79 9.61
N LYS A 557 31.79 18.05 9.50
CA LYS A 557 31.15 18.79 10.58
C LYS A 557 29.70 18.35 10.74
N SER A 558 29.23 18.24 11.97
CA SER A 558 27.87 17.76 12.25
C SER A 558 26.80 18.74 11.77
N ILE A 559 25.78 18.21 11.08
CA ILE A 559 24.62 18.97 10.63
C ILE A 559 23.47 18.74 11.63
N PRO A 560 22.96 19.77 12.32
CA PRO A 560 21.83 19.63 13.23
C PRO A 560 20.62 18.98 12.55
N THR A 561 19.97 18.03 13.23
CA THR A 561 18.82 17.29 12.68
C THR A 561 17.68 18.21 12.23
N GLU A 562 17.45 19.32 12.93
CA GLU A 562 16.53 20.39 12.51
C GLU A 562 16.95 21.01 11.17
N LYS A 563 18.22 21.42 11.01
CA LYS A 563 18.74 21.92 9.72
C LYS A 563 18.58 20.89 8.59
N ARG A 564 18.74 19.60 8.87
CA ARG A 564 18.53 18.51 7.89
C ARG A 564 17.06 18.36 7.49
N ARG A 565 16.13 18.47 8.44
CA ARG A 565 14.66 18.46 8.19
C ARG A 565 14.17 19.68 7.40
N HIS A 566 14.97 20.74 7.30
CA HIS A 566 14.72 21.92 6.47
C HIS A 566 15.49 21.94 5.15
N MET A 567 16.22 20.88 4.80
CA MET A 567 16.82 20.75 3.46
C MET A 567 15.74 20.42 2.43
N LYS A 568 15.80 21.12 1.29
CA LYS A 568 14.95 20.89 0.13
C LYS A 568 15.77 20.12 -0.91
N ALA A 569 15.21 19.06 -1.49
CA ALA A 569 15.81 18.38 -2.62
C ALA A 569 15.24 18.96 -3.93
N ASP A 570 16.10 19.20 -4.91
CA ASP A 570 15.71 19.65 -6.25
C ASP A 570 14.82 18.63 -6.96
N ILE A 571 14.00 19.09 -7.90
CA ILE A 571 13.13 18.20 -8.68
C ILE A 571 14.01 17.34 -9.63
N PRO A 572 13.93 16.00 -9.59
CA PRO A 572 14.58 15.14 -10.58
C PRO A 572 13.93 15.30 -11.95
N LEU A 573 14.72 15.12 -13.01
CA LEU A 573 14.28 15.17 -14.40
C LEU A 573 14.04 13.76 -14.98
N THR A 574 14.52 12.72 -14.30
CA THR A 574 14.43 11.32 -14.72
C THR A 574 14.37 10.38 -13.52
N ILE A 575 13.79 9.20 -13.71
CA ILE A 575 13.84 8.05 -12.80
C ILE A 575 14.21 6.81 -13.62
N GLY A 576 15.22 6.06 -13.20
CA GLY A 576 15.64 4.80 -13.82
C GLY A 576 15.10 3.61 -13.04
N TRP A 577 14.55 2.62 -13.73
CA TRP A 577 14.23 1.32 -13.12
C TRP A 577 15.50 0.50 -13.00
N LYS A 578 16.11 0.60 -11.83
CA LYS A 578 17.21 -0.28 -11.44
C LYS A 578 16.66 -1.67 -11.21
N ASP A 579 16.92 -2.57 -12.14
CA ASP A 579 16.53 -3.96 -11.96
C ASP A 579 17.24 -4.59 -10.75
N VAL A 580 16.48 -5.40 -10.01
CA VAL A 580 16.90 -6.15 -8.83
C VAL A 580 16.76 -7.66 -9.08
N LYS A 581 16.36 -8.11 -10.28
CA LYS A 581 16.61 -9.50 -10.71
C LYS A 581 18.07 -9.81 -10.45
N ASN A 582 18.29 -10.81 -9.61
CA ASN A 582 19.64 -11.19 -9.22
C ASN A 582 20.24 -12.06 -10.32
N VAL A 583 20.49 -11.44 -11.48
CA VAL A 583 21.16 -12.04 -12.64
C VAL A 583 22.33 -12.88 -12.11
N PRO A 584 22.26 -14.21 -12.26
CA PRO A 584 23.16 -15.12 -11.60
C PRO A 584 24.55 -14.97 -12.20
N SER A 585 25.54 -14.71 -11.35
CA SER A 585 26.94 -14.74 -11.78
C SER A 585 27.51 -16.16 -11.84
N ASP A 586 26.69 -17.19 -11.56
CA ASP A 586 27.06 -18.60 -11.53
C ASP A 586 26.18 -19.47 -12.44
N CYS A 587 26.77 -20.54 -12.98
CA CYS A 587 26.03 -21.53 -13.75
C CYS A 587 25.10 -22.36 -12.86
N PRO A 588 23.79 -22.51 -13.14
CA PRO A 588 22.89 -23.25 -12.27
C PRO A 588 23.21 -24.76 -12.21
N LYS A 589 23.77 -25.36 -13.28
CA LYS A 589 24.17 -26.78 -13.37
C LYS A 589 25.40 -27.11 -12.50
N CYS A 590 26.39 -26.21 -12.36
CA CYS A 590 27.66 -26.51 -11.66
C CYS A 590 28.16 -25.50 -10.61
N ARG A 591 27.49 -24.35 -10.46
CA ARG A 591 27.79 -23.29 -9.47
C ARG A 591 29.20 -22.69 -9.54
N ARG A 592 29.91 -22.86 -10.68
CA ARG A 592 31.08 -22.04 -11.02
C ARG A 592 30.60 -20.63 -11.39
N LEU A 593 31.38 -19.63 -10.96
CA LEU A 593 31.18 -18.25 -11.40
C LEU A 593 31.58 -18.12 -12.88
N LEU A 594 30.76 -17.40 -13.66
CA LEU A 594 30.91 -17.25 -15.12
C LEU A 594 31.57 -15.91 -15.49
N PHE A 595 31.17 -14.86 -14.77
CA PHE A 595 31.74 -13.52 -14.86
C PHE A 595 31.90 -12.91 -13.47
N LYS A 596 32.82 -11.95 -13.34
CA LYS A 596 32.86 -11.06 -12.18
C LYS A 596 31.62 -10.19 -12.26
N LYS A 597 30.61 -10.45 -11.40
CA LYS A 597 29.53 -9.49 -11.18
C LYS A 597 30.18 -8.16 -10.84
N SER A 598 29.99 -7.16 -11.70
CA SER A 598 30.42 -5.80 -11.42
C SER A 598 29.87 -5.44 -10.04
N ARG A 599 30.72 -4.98 -9.13
CA ARG A 599 30.21 -4.46 -7.85
C ARG A 599 29.31 -3.29 -8.23
N PRO A 600 27.98 -3.34 -7.98
CA PRO A 600 27.08 -2.27 -8.41
C PRO A 600 27.60 -0.99 -7.76
N SER A 601 28.05 -0.03 -8.59
CA SER A 601 29.27 0.71 -8.22
C SER A 601 29.16 1.34 -6.83
N ASN A 602 30.06 0.92 -5.93
CA ASN A 602 30.05 1.37 -4.53
C ASN A 602 30.50 2.84 -4.37
N ASN A 603 30.52 3.58 -5.48
CA ASN A 603 30.31 5.02 -5.52
C ASN A 603 29.10 5.46 -4.68
N GLY A 604 28.18 4.57 -4.29
CA GLY A 604 27.20 4.81 -3.21
C GLY A 604 27.76 5.26 -1.84
N ASP A 605 29.07 5.14 -1.58
CA ASP A 605 29.73 5.83 -0.45
C ASP A 605 29.85 7.37 -0.68
N ALA A 606 29.60 7.83 -1.91
CA ALA A 606 29.45 9.21 -2.36
C ALA A 606 28.02 9.55 -2.84
N ASP A 607 27.41 8.72 -3.68
CA ASP A 607 26.30 9.12 -4.55
C ASP A 607 24.90 8.88 -3.95
N GLY A 608 24.64 9.59 -2.86
CA GLY A 608 23.39 10.36 -2.69
C GLY A 608 22.05 9.66 -2.45
N ILE A 609 21.85 8.38 -2.78
CA ILE A 609 20.51 7.77 -2.89
C ILE A 609 20.42 6.42 -2.16
N THR A 610 19.29 6.16 -1.51
CA THR A 610 18.89 4.79 -1.14
C THR A 610 17.37 4.65 -1.30
N ALA A 611 16.94 3.98 -2.36
CA ALA A 611 15.57 3.49 -2.47
C ALA A 611 15.29 2.45 -1.37
N MET A 612 14.10 2.48 -0.79
CA MET A 612 13.60 1.44 0.12
C MET A 612 12.15 1.12 -0.28
N HIS A 613 11.81 -0.17 -0.27
CA HIS A 613 10.47 -0.62 -0.66
C HIS A 613 9.43 -0.27 0.43
N MET A 614 8.16 -0.18 0.01
CA MET A 614 6.97 -0.17 0.87
C MET A 614 6.01 -1.29 0.45
#